data_AF-A0A382GDC6-F1
#
_entry.id   AF-A0A382GDC6-F1
#
_cell.length_a   1.000
_cell.length_b   1.000
_cell.length_c   1.000
_cell.angle_alpha   90.00
_cell.angle_beta   90.00
_cell.angle_gamma   90.00
#
_symmetry.space_group_name_H-M   'P 1'
#
loop_
_entity.id
_entity.type
_entity.pdbx_description
1 polymer ?
#
loop_
_entity_poly.entity_id
_entity_poly.type
_entity_poly.pdbx_seq_one_letter_code
_entity_poly.pdbx_strand_id
1 'polypeptide(L)'
;MKRPVMRLMHTTCRDASSVISEMMDHPVSFKKLWRTKIHMAMCCFCRYYKTQLETLTRLTDELSNDNSPVKIDFALSPKSKPPMEKALNSEPRGAHLNEEKPDE
;
A
#
# COMPACT_ATOMS: atom_id res chain seq x y z
N MET A 1 -24.08 -14.19 -7.33
CA MET A 1 -23.68 -14.68 -8.68
C MET A 1 -22.95 -13.58 -9.46
N LYS A 2 -21.61 -13.61 -9.59
CA LYS A 2 -20.83 -12.77 -10.55
C LYS A 2 -19.53 -13.47 -11.01
N ARG A 3 -19.52 -14.80 -11.10
CA ARG A 3 -18.33 -15.60 -11.45
C ARG A 3 -17.75 -15.38 -12.87
N PRO A 4 -18.52 -14.99 -13.93
CA PRO A 4 -17.92 -14.82 -15.25
C PRO A 4 -17.15 -13.49 -15.43
N VAL A 5 -17.60 -12.41 -14.80
CA VAL A 5 -16.99 -11.07 -14.97
C VAL A 5 -15.60 -10.99 -14.32
N MET A 6 -15.39 -11.66 -13.18
CA MET A 6 -14.07 -11.75 -12.53
C MET A 6 -13.04 -12.59 -13.31
N ARG A 7 -13.47 -13.40 -14.28
CA ARG A 7 -12.56 -14.20 -15.11
C ARG A 7 -11.97 -13.38 -16.26
N LEU A 8 -12.69 -12.33 -16.69
CA LEU A 8 -12.28 -11.45 -17.79
C LEU A 8 -11.25 -10.40 -17.35
N MET A 9 -11.34 -9.94 -16.10
CA MET A 9 -10.31 -9.15 -15.45
C MET A 9 -9.39 -10.14 -14.75
N HIS A 10 -8.15 -10.32 -15.21
CA HIS A 10 -7.15 -11.22 -14.62
C HIS A 10 -6.66 -10.73 -13.23
N THR A 11 -7.59 -10.39 -12.34
CA THR A 11 -7.43 -9.80 -11.02
C THR A 11 -8.54 -10.34 -10.14
N THR A 12 -8.16 -11.19 -9.20
CA THR A 12 -9.09 -11.85 -8.28
C THR A 12 -9.45 -10.92 -7.12
N CYS A 13 -10.50 -11.26 -6.35
CA CYS A 13 -10.81 -10.54 -5.12
C CYS A 13 -9.64 -10.56 -4.12
N ARG A 14 -8.83 -11.63 -4.11
CA ARG A 14 -7.66 -11.78 -3.23
C ARG A 14 -6.55 -10.78 -3.61
N ASP A 15 -6.29 -10.62 -4.90
CA ASP A 15 -5.33 -9.64 -5.39
C ASP A 15 -5.82 -8.22 -5.10
N ALA A 16 -7.11 -7.98 -5.34
CA ALA A 16 -7.73 -6.70 -5.05
C ALA A 16 -7.71 -6.37 -3.55
N SER A 17 -8.01 -7.32 -2.66
CA SER A 17 -7.96 -7.10 -1.21
C SER A 17 -6.55 -6.81 -0.71
N SER A 18 -5.53 -7.49 -1.26
CA SER A 18 -4.14 -7.21 -0.92
C SER A 18 -3.75 -5.79 -1.30
N VAL A 19 -4.08 -5.35 -2.52
CA VAL A 19 -3.80 -3.97 -2.96
C VAL A 19 -4.63 -2.95 -2.18
N ILE A 20 -5.89 -3.26 -1.83
CA ILE A 20 -6.73 -2.37 -1.01
C ILE A 20 -6.10 -2.17 0.37
N SER A 21 -5.59 -3.23 1.00
CA SER A 21 -4.88 -3.12 2.28
C SER A 21 -3.57 -2.35 2.13
N GLU A 22 -2.76 -2.68 1.11
CA GLU A 22 -1.50 -2.01 0.78
C GLU A 22 -1.71 -0.49 0.64
N MET A 23 -2.80 -0.08 0.00
CA MET A 23 -3.19 1.33 -0.17
C MET A 23 -3.57 2.06 1.12
N MET A 24 -3.97 1.35 2.17
CA MET A 24 -4.30 1.97 3.47
C MET A 24 -3.03 2.36 4.23
N ASP A 25 -1.97 1.57 4.09
CA ASP A 25 -0.72 1.76 4.81
C ASP A 25 0.27 2.67 4.05
N HIS A 26 0.30 2.58 2.71
CA HIS A 26 1.22 3.37 1.89
C HIS A 26 0.69 3.62 0.48
N PRO A 27 1.21 4.63 -0.25
CA PRO A 27 0.85 4.82 -1.65
C PRO A 27 1.32 3.64 -2.50
N VAL A 28 0.44 3.13 -3.36
CA VAL A 28 0.74 2.03 -4.30
C VAL A 28 1.01 2.56 -5.71
N SER A 29 1.72 1.77 -6.52
CA SER A 29 1.97 2.11 -7.93
C SER A 29 0.68 2.29 -8.72
N PHE A 30 0.60 3.35 -9.53
CA PHE A 30 -0.60 3.74 -10.30
C PHE A 30 -1.23 2.61 -11.13
N LYS A 31 -0.42 1.70 -11.68
CA LYS A 31 -0.90 0.54 -12.45
C LYS A 31 -1.69 -0.46 -11.61
N LYS A 32 -1.23 -0.76 -10.38
CA LYS A 32 -1.94 -1.63 -9.42
C LYS A 32 -3.26 -0.98 -8.99
N LEU A 33 -3.19 0.32 -8.67
CA LEU A 33 -4.34 1.12 -8.27
C LEU A 33 -5.46 1.09 -9.31
N TRP A 34 -5.13 1.32 -10.59
CA TRP A 34 -6.14 1.39 -11.64
C TRP A 34 -6.84 0.05 -11.87
N ARG A 35 -6.10 -1.08 -11.85
CA ARG A 35 -6.68 -2.42 -11.95
C ARG A 35 -7.62 -2.73 -10.79
N THR A 36 -7.21 -2.42 -9.57
CA THR A 36 -8.05 -2.62 -8.37
C THR A 36 -9.29 -1.73 -8.39
N LYS A 37 -9.18 -0.48 -8.85
CA LYS A 37 -10.33 0.42 -9.05
C LYS A 37 -11.35 -0.16 -10.02
N ILE A 38 -10.90 -0.70 -11.15
CA ILE A 38 -11.80 -1.37 -12.11
C ILE A 38 -12.50 -2.55 -11.45
N HIS A 39 -11.76 -3.43 -10.77
CA HIS A 39 -12.34 -4.58 -10.06
C HIS A 39 -13.39 -4.14 -9.02
N MET A 40 -13.10 -3.11 -8.23
CA MET A 40 -14.05 -2.56 -7.27
C MET A 40 -15.33 -2.01 -7.92
N ALA A 41 -15.24 -1.37 -9.10
CA ALA A 41 -16.42 -0.84 -9.78
C ALA A 41 -17.45 -1.96 -10.10
N MET A 42 -16.99 -3.18 -10.38
CA MET A 42 -17.82 -4.34 -10.72
C MET A 42 -18.09 -5.29 -9.53
N CYS A 43 -17.23 -5.30 -8.52
CA CYS A 43 -17.30 -6.17 -7.35
C CYS A 43 -17.77 -5.42 -6.09
N CYS A 44 -19.03 -5.63 -5.69
CA CYS A 44 -19.60 -5.04 -4.48
C CYS A 44 -18.89 -5.49 -3.19
N PHE A 45 -18.38 -6.72 -3.14
CA PHE A 45 -17.65 -7.23 -1.97
C PHE A 45 -16.36 -6.47 -1.72
N CYS A 46 -15.55 -6.22 -2.76
CA CYS A 46 -14.32 -5.43 -2.62
C CYS A 46 -14.60 -3.96 -2.28
N ARG A 47 -15.74 -3.40 -2.73
CA ARG A 47 -16.19 -2.08 -2.28
C ARG A 47 -16.49 -2.07 -0.78
N TYR A 48 -17.28 -3.05 -0.32
CA TYR A 48 -17.63 -3.18 1.09
C TYR A 48 -16.40 -3.41 1.97
N TYR A 49 -15.46 -4.24 1.52
CA TYR A 49 -14.19 -4.46 2.20
C TYR A 49 -13.40 -3.16 2.42
N LYS A 50 -13.27 -2.32 1.40
CA LYS A 50 -12.62 -1.00 1.55
C LYS A 50 -13.34 -0.13 2.57
N THR A 51 -14.66 -0.05 2.53
CA THR A 51 -15.44 0.74 3.49
C THR A 51 -15.24 0.24 4.93
N GLN A 52 -15.16 -1.07 5.16
CA GLN A 52 -14.87 -1.62 6.48
C GLN A 52 -13.49 -1.18 7.00
N LEU A 53 -12.46 -1.21 6.14
CA LEU A 53 -11.13 -0.75 6.51
C LEU A 53 -11.11 0.74 6.83
N GLU A 54 -11.77 1.58 6.02
CA GLU A 54 -11.87 3.02 6.27
C GLU A 54 -12.57 3.33 7.60
N THR A 55 -13.63 2.59 7.94
CA THR A 55 -14.28 2.73 9.24
C THR A 55 -13.35 2.33 10.38
N LEU A 56 -12.62 1.21 10.23
CA LEU A 56 -11.70 0.74 11.26
C LEU A 56 -10.58 1.76 11.52
N THR A 57 -9.97 2.30 10.45
CA THR A 57 -8.95 3.35 10.55
C THR A 57 -9.49 4.58 11.27
N ARG A 58 -10.68 5.07 10.88
CA ARG A 58 -11.30 6.23 11.53
C ARG A 58 -11.55 6.01 13.02
N LEU A 59 -12.09 4.85 13.41
CA LEU A 59 -12.34 4.53 14.82
C LEU A 59 -11.03 4.44 15.62
N THR A 60 -9.97 3.92 14.99
CA THR A 60 -8.65 3.83 15.62
C THR A 60 -8.04 5.21 15.81
N ASP A 61 -8.14 6.08 14.80
CA ASP A 61 -7.68 7.46 14.87
C ASP A 61 -8.46 8.27 15.92
N GLU A 62 -9.78 8.10 15.98
CA GLU A 62 -10.63 8.75 16.98
C GLU A 62 -10.25 8.33 18.39
N LEU A 63 -10.06 7.03 18.63
CA LEU A 63 -9.66 6.52 19.95
C LEU A 63 -8.24 6.96 20.35
N SER A 64 -7.31 7.03 19.40
CA SER A 64 -5.96 7.53 19.65
C SER A 64 -5.96 9.03 19.99
N ASN A 65 -6.90 9.80 19.44
CA ASN A 65 -7.05 11.22 19.73
C ASN A 65 -7.83 11.50 21.03
N ASP A 66 -8.81 10.66 21.38
CA ASP A 66 -9.61 10.79 22.62
C ASP A 66 -8.76 10.46 23.87
N ASN A 67 -7.78 9.55 23.75
CA ASN A 67 -6.88 9.18 24.86
C ASN A 67 -5.65 10.09 25.06
N SER A 68 -5.60 11.29 24.46
CA SER A 68 -4.43 12.18 24.59
C SER A 68 -4.75 13.51 25.29
N PRO A 69 -4.07 13.87 26.40
CA PRO A 69 -3.95 15.26 26.81
C PRO A 69 -2.95 15.96 25.87
N VAL A 70 -3.41 17.02 25.19
CA VAL A 70 -2.65 17.99 24.39
C VAL A 70 -2.39 17.61 22.93
N LYS A 71 -3.03 18.37 22.02
CA LYS A 71 -2.68 18.50 20.61
C LYS A 71 -1.20 18.87 20.47
N ILE A 72 -0.38 17.95 19.98
CA ILE A 72 0.91 18.33 19.40
C ILE A 72 0.62 18.78 17.97
N ASP A 73 0.54 20.09 17.78
CA ASP A 73 0.61 20.71 16.45
C ASP A 73 1.94 20.31 15.80
N PHE A 74 1.95 19.23 15.02
CA PHE A 74 2.98 19.06 14.00
C PHE A 74 2.66 20.04 12.87
N ALA A 75 2.90 21.32 13.13
CA ALA A 75 3.08 22.31 12.10
C ALA A 75 4.30 21.87 11.29
N LEU A 76 4.06 21.18 10.18
CA LEU A 76 5.06 21.02 9.13
C LEU A 76 5.40 22.43 8.63
N SER A 77 6.42 23.02 9.25
CA SER A 77 6.95 24.34 8.92
C SER A 77 7.33 24.39 7.44
N PRO A 78 6.82 25.37 6.65
CA PRO A 78 7.14 25.51 5.25
C PRO A 78 8.47 26.28 5.12
N LYS A 79 9.60 25.57 5.18
CA LYS A 79 10.96 26.04 4.82
C LYS A 79 11.86 24.80 4.94
N SER A 80 12.52 24.28 3.92
CA SER A 80 13.16 24.88 2.76
C SER A 80 13.68 23.72 1.89
N LYS A 81 13.31 23.65 0.61
CA LYS A 81 14.00 22.76 -0.36
C LYS A 81 15.08 23.57 -1.06
N PRO A 82 16.37 23.22 -0.95
CA PRO A 82 17.27 23.33 -2.08
C PRO A 82 17.30 22.00 -2.87
N PRO A 83 17.51 22.03 -4.20
CA PRO A 83 17.56 20.84 -5.02
C PRO A 83 18.79 19.98 -4.66
N MET A 84 18.57 18.72 -4.30
CA MET A 84 19.62 17.72 -4.24
C MET A 84 19.85 17.18 -5.65
N GLU A 85 20.66 17.93 -6.40
CA GLU A 85 21.37 17.42 -7.55
C GLU A 85 22.76 16.93 -7.12
N LYS A 86 23.15 15.79 -7.68
CA LYS A 86 24.51 15.22 -7.82
C LYS A 86 24.97 14.18 -6.80
N ALA A 87 25.05 12.97 -7.35
CA ALA A 87 26.19 12.06 -7.34
C ALA A 87 26.58 11.41 -6.01
N LEU A 88 26.21 10.13 -5.88
CA LEU A 88 27.11 9.16 -5.24
C LEU A 88 27.09 7.83 -5.99
N ASN A 89 27.88 7.83 -7.03
CA ASN A 89 28.49 6.68 -7.66
C ASN A 89 29.61 6.18 -6.75
N SER A 90 29.41 5.02 -6.13
CA SER A 90 30.49 4.12 -5.73
C SER A 90 29.94 2.72 -5.48
N GLU A 91 30.11 1.84 -6.46
CA GLU A 91 30.17 0.38 -6.22
C GLU A 91 31.27 0.08 -5.19
N PRO A 92 31.11 -1.01 -4.43
CA PRO A 92 32.22 -1.93 -4.27
C PRO A 92 31.84 -3.31 -4.82
N ARG A 93 32.65 -3.75 -5.78
CA ARG A 93 32.80 -5.12 -6.26
C ARG A 93 33.41 -5.97 -5.14
N GLY A 94 32.95 -7.22 -5.03
CA GLY A 94 33.63 -8.31 -4.31
C GLY A 94 32.66 -9.11 -3.45
N ALA A 95 32.56 -10.43 -3.52
CA ALA A 95 33.19 -11.41 -4.36
C ALA A 95 32.29 -12.66 -4.38
N HIS A 96 32.30 -13.33 -5.52
CA HIS A 96 31.73 -14.64 -5.78
C HIS A 96 32.35 -15.73 -4.89
N LEU A 97 31.54 -16.63 -4.35
CA LEU A 97 31.84 -18.06 -4.25
C LEU A 97 30.54 -18.85 -4.12
N ASN A 98 30.48 -19.90 -4.93
CA ASN A 98 29.35 -20.80 -5.16
C ASN A 98 29.25 -21.89 -4.07
N GLU A 99 28.21 -22.73 -4.26
CA GLU A 99 28.10 -24.13 -3.82
C GLU A 99 27.74 -24.27 -2.32
N GLU A 100 26.75 -25.06 -1.89
CA GLU A 100 26.25 -26.34 -2.37
C GLU A 100 24.88 -26.67 -1.71
N LYS A 101 24.10 -27.55 -2.36
CA LYS A 101 22.89 -28.23 -1.82
C LYS A 101 23.31 -29.39 -0.90
N PRO A 102 22.57 -29.78 0.16
CA PRO A 102 21.75 -31.03 0.15
C PRO A 102 20.41 -30.84 0.92
N ASP A 103 19.27 -31.40 0.48
CA ASP A 103 18.75 -32.77 0.72
C ASP A 103 18.74 -33.20 2.21
N GLU A 104 17.54 -33.17 2.81
CA GLU A 104 17.04 -34.15 3.77
C GLU A 104 15.52 -34.33 3.55
#